data_AF-A0A0J0YGK5-F1
#
_entry.id   AF-A0A0J0YGK5-F1
#
_cell.length_a   1.000
_cell.length_b   1.000
_cell.length_c   1.000
_cell.angle_alpha   90.00
_cell.angle_beta   90.00
_cell.angle_gamma   90.00
#
_symmetry.space_group_name_H-M   'P 1'
#
loop_
_entity.id
_entity.type
_entity.pdbx_description
1 polymer ?
#
loop_
_entity_poly.entity_id
_entity_poly.type
_entity_poly.pdbx_seq_one_letter_code
_entity_poly.pdbx_strand_id
1 'polypeptide(L)'
;MINFFKTNIGRLRILGLLEGVSLLILVFIAVPLKYFFDNPAGTKAIGPIHGALFLLFIFNTLSVGVEQNWKFKTTTWKVLLACIVPFGTFYIDHKILSKIKMDQN
;
A
#
# COMPACT_ATOMS: atom_id res chain seq x y z
N MET A 1 -11.38 7.10 -19.33
CA MET A 1 -10.14 6.46 -18.82
C MET A 1 -9.58 7.10 -17.54
N ILE A 2 -10.35 7.85 -16.71
CA ILE A 2 -9.82 8.56 -15.52
C ILE A 2 -10.74 8.37 -14.29
N ASN A 3 -11.57 7.31 -14.23
CA ASN A 3 -12.51 7.11 -13.11
C ASN A 3 -11.90 6.44 -11.88
N PHE A 4 -10.58 6.16 -11.85
CA PHE A 4 -9.91 5.57 -10.67
C PHE A 4 -9.80 6.53 -9.48
N PHE A 5 -9.83 7.85 -9.71
CA PHE A 5 -9.75 8.85 -8.65
C PHE A 5 -11.09 9.12 -7.95
N LYS A 6 -12.22 8.76 -8.57
CA LYS A 6 -13.55 9.03 -7.98
C LYS A 6 -13.89 8.07 -6.86
N THR A 7 -13.51 6.79 -6.95
CA THR A 7 -13.94 5.75 -6.01
C THR A 7 -12.93 5.52 -4.89
N ASN A 8 -13.41 5.28 -3.66
CA ASN A 8 -12.57 5.02 -2.49
C ASN A 8 -11.66 3.79 -2.70
N ILE A 9 -12.17 2.77 -3.41
CA ILE A 9 -11.44 1.54 -3.75
C ILE A 9 -10.33 1.80 -4.77
N GLY A 10 -10.57 2.66 -5.78
CA GLY A 10 -9.57 3.03 -6.78
C GLY A 10 -8.38 3.76 -6.15
N ARG A 11 -8.66 4.67 -5.22
CA ARG A 11 -7.63 5.37 -4.42
C ARG A 11 -6.85 4.40 -3.54
N LEU A 12 -7.54 3.47 -2.87
CA LEU A 12 -6.90 2.46 -2.04
C LEU A 12 -5.92 1.59 -2.84
N ARG A 13 -6.30 1.20 -4.07
CA ARG A 13 -5.46 0.44 -4.98
C ARG A 13 -4.21 1.21 -5.40
N ILE A 14 -4.35 2.48 -5.77
CA ILE A 14 -3.21 3.34 -6.13
C ILE A 14 -2.29 3.54 -4.93
N LEU A 15 -2.85 3.80 -3.74
CA LEU A 15 -2.07 3.95 -2.51
C LEU A 15 -1.34 2.66 -2.14
N GLY A 16 -1.98 1.50 -2.26
CA GLY A 16 -1.34 0.20 -1.99
C GLY A 16 -0.22 -0.13 -2.97
N LEU A 17 -0.37 0.24 -4.25
CA LEU A 17 0.69 0.12 -5.24
C LEU A 17 1.85 1.07 -4.93
N LEU A 18 1.57 2.33 -4.64
CA LEU A 18 2.61 3.32 -4.29
C LEU A 18 3.35 2.92 -3.02
N GLU A 19 2.63 2.47 -2.00
CA GLU A 19 3.20 2.00 -0.74
C GLU A 19 4.08 0.76 -0.99
N GLY A 20 3.58 -0.25 -1.72
CA GLY A 20 4.35 -1.44 -2.05
C GLY A 20 5.61 -1.14 -2.87
N VAL A 21 5.52 -0.26 -3.87
CA VAL A 21 6.69 0.19 -4.65
C VAL A 21 7.67 0.96 -3.77
N SER A 22 7.19 1.85 -2.90
CA SER A 22 8.06 2.61 -1.99
C SER A 22 8.79 1.70 -0.99
N LEU A 23 8.14 0.62 -0.51
CA LEU A 23 8.77 -0.40 0.33
C LEU A 23 9.84 -1.17 -0.45
N LEU A 24 9.56 -1.56 -1.69
CA LEU A 24 10.55 -2.23 -2.54
C LEU A 24 11.77 -1.33 -2.78
N ILE A 25 11.57 -0.05 -3.08
CA ILE A 25 12.66 0.92 -3.23
C ILE A 25 13.45 1.06 -1.92
N LEU A 26 12.77 1.14 -0.78
CA LEU A 26 13.42 1.27 0.52
C LEU A 26 14.29 0.03 0.83
N VAL A 27 13.76 -1.17 0.61
CA VAL A 27 14.44 -2.43 0.95
C VAL A 27 15.51 -2.83 -0.07
N PHE A 28 15.28 -2.65 -1.37
CA PHE A 28 16.21 -3.09 -2.42
C PHE A 28 17.18 -2.01 -2.88
N ILE A 29 16.91 -0.73 -2.61
CA ILE A 29 17.80 0.37 -3.00
C ILE A 29 18.34 1.08 -1.78
N ALA A 30 17.47 1.61 -0.90
CA ALA A 30 17.92 2.46 0.20
C ALA A 30 18.72 1.68 1.26
N VAL A 31 18.29 0.47 1.62
CA VAL A 31 19.00 -0.39 2.58
C VAL A 31 20.37 -0.84 2.03
N PRO A 32 20.49 -1.38 0.80
CA PRO A 32 21.80 -1.70 0.23
C PRO A 32 22.70 -0.46 0.10
N LEU A 33 22.17 0.68 -0.32
CA LEU A 33 22.96 1.91 -0.40
C LEU A 33 23.52 2.33 0.98
N LYS A 34 22.72 2.16 2.04
CA LYS A 34 23.15 2.45 3.41
C LYS A 34 24.27 1.52 3.89
N TYR A 35 24.17 0.21 3.62
CA TYR A 35 25.13 -0.77 4.15
C TYR A 35 26.36 -1.01 3.25
N PHE A 36 26.22 -0.91 1.93
CA PHE A 36 27.33 -1.12 0.98
C PHE A 36 28.13 0.16 0.68
N PHE A 37 27.49 1.33 0.74
CA PHE A 37 28.12 2.61 0.40
C PHE A 37 28.19 3.57 1.60
N ASP A 38 27.86 3.10 2.81
CA ASP A 38 27.81 3.90 4.06
C ASP A 38 27.03 5.23 3.93
N ASN A 39 26.11 5.30 2.97
CA ASN A 39 25.38 6.52 2.64
C ASN A 39 23.92 6.43 3.11
N PRO A 40 23.56 7.07 4.22
CA PRO A 40 22.20 7.02 4.76
C PRO A 40 21.21 7.94 4.03
N ALA A 41 21.63 8.71 3.02
CA ALA A 41 20.77 9.69 2.34
C ALA A 41 19.51 9.04 1.74
N GLY A 42 19.65 7.86 1.12
CA GLY A 42 18.51 7.13 0.56
C GLY A 42 17.46 6.77 1.61
N THR A 43 17.88 6.21 2.75
CA THR A 43 16.96 5.87 3.84
C THR A 43 16.37 7.11 4.53
N LYS A 44 17.12 8.21 4.66
CA LYS A 44 16.64 9.45 5.27
C LYS A 44 15.59 10.16 4.42
N ALA A 45 15.69 10.06 3.09
CA ALA A 45 14.71 10.65 2.18
C ALA A 45 13.50 9.73 1.95
N ILE A 46 13.75 8.46 1.60
CA ILE A 46 12.68 7.51 1.24
C ILE A 46 11.89 7.04 2.47
N GLY A 47 12.54 6.93 3.65
CA GLY A 47 11.91 6.46 4.88
C GLY A 47 10.67 7.27 5.29
N PRO A 48 10.78 8.60 5.46
CA PRO A 48 9.62 9.45 5.77
C PRO A 48 8.53 9.42 4.69
N ILE A 49 8.92 9.37 3.41
CA ILE A 49 7.97 9.29 2.28
C ILE A 49 7.18 7.99 2.36
N HIS A 50 7.86 6.86 2.55
CA HIS A 50 7.23 5.56 2.72
C HIS A 50 6.34 5.53 3.97
N GLY A 51 6.79 6.05 5.10
CA GLY A 51 6.00 6.14 6.33
C GLY A 51 4.71 6.94 6.17
N ALA A 52 4.75 8.05 5.42
CA ALA A 52 3.56 8.84 5.10
C ALA A 52 2.58 8.08 4.19
N LEU A 53 3.10 7.40 3.16
CA LEU A 53 2.30 6.54 2.28
C LEU A 53 1.66 5.37 3.05
N PHE A 54 2.40 4.76 3.96
CA PHE A 54 1.93 3.68 4.83
C PHE A 54 0.76 4.15 5.71
N LEU A 55 0.87 5.30 6.37
CA LEU A 55 -0.25 5.86 7.14
C LEU A 55 -1.48 6.12 6.25
N LEU A 56 -1.29 6.76 5.09
CA LEU A 56 -2.39 7.05 4.15
C LEU A 56 -3.08 5.77 3.66
N PHE A 57 -2.31 4.72 3.41
CA PHE A 57 -2.81 3.41 3.03
C PHE A 57 -3.63 2.77 4.16
N ILE A 58 -3.15 2.82 5.41
CA ILE A 58 -3.90 2.32 6.58
C ILE A 58 -5.24 3.03 6.72
N PHE A 59 -5.25 4.36 6.71
CA PHE A 59 -6.48 5.14 6.85
C PHE A 59 -7.48 4.81 5.75
N ASN A 60 -7.04 4.73 4.49
CA ASN A 60 -7.91 4.34 3.38
C ASN A 60 -8.40 2.90 3.50
N THR A 61 -7.54 1.97 3.91
CA THR A 61 -7.90 0.55 4.10
C THR A 61 -8.97 0.40 5.16
N LEU A 62 -8.83 1.10 6.28
CA LEU A 62 -9.83 1.10 7.35
C LEU A 62 -11.13 1.75 6.90
N SER A 63 -11.06 2.90 6.21
CA SER A 63 -12.24 3.60 5.69
C SER A 63 -13.04 2.74 4.72
N VAL A 64 -12.38 2.15 3.71
CA VAL A 64 -13.00 1.22 2.75
C VAL A 64 -13.47 -0.05 3.45
N GLY A 65 -12.71 -0.56 4.41
CA GLY A 65 -13.09 -1.75 5.18
C GLY A 65 -14.38 -1.54 5.98
N VAL A 66 -14.59 -0.35 6.53
CA VAL A 66 -15.85 0.02 7.21
C VAL A 66 -16.97 0.22 6.18
N GLU A 67 -16.74 0.97 5.11
CA GLU A 67 -17.72 1.24 4.06
C GLU A 67 -18.24 -0.05 3.40
N GLN A 68 -17.34 -1.00 3.14
CA GLN A 68 -17.63 -2.28 2.50
C GLN A 68 -17.95 -3.40 3.51
N ASN A 69 -18.11 -3.08 4.81
CA ASN A 69 -18.40 -4.05 5.88
C ASN A 69 -17.46 -5.28 5.89
N TRP A 70 -16.17 -5.06 5.66
CA TRP A 70 -15.18 -6.12 5.69
C TRP A 70 -15.05 -6.72 7.10
N LYS A 71 -15.03 -8.04 7.18
CA LYS A 71 -14.70 -8.74 8.42
C LYS A 71 -13.24 -8.45 8.78
N PHE A 72 -13.04 -7.69 9.84
CA PHE A 72 -11.71 -7.22 10.28
C PHE A 72 -10.70 -8.36 10.44
N LYS A 73 -11.13 -9.47 11.06
CA LYS A 73 -10.32 -10.69 11.25
C LYS A 73 -9.96 -11.43 9.97
N THR A 74 -10.71 -11.25 8.88
CA THR A 74 -10.58 -12.08 7.68
C THR A 74 -9.94 -11.33 6.52
N THR A 75 -10.28 -10.06 6.35
CA THR A 75 -9.91 -9.25 5.18
C THR A 75 -8.98 -8.10 5.58
N THR A 76 -9.41 -7.22 6.48
CA THR A 76 -8.66 -6.01 6.86
C THR A 76 -7.28 -6.33 7.44
N TRP A 77 -7.19 -7.30 8.35
CA TRP A 77 -5.89 -7.73 8.91
C TRP A 77 -4.93 -8.27 7.85
N LYS A 78 -5.42 -9.03 6.86
CA LYS A 78 -4.57 -9.56 5.78
C LYS A 78 -4.04 -8.44 4.88
N VAL A 79 -4.85 -7.42 4.61
CA VAL A 79 -4.44 -6.27 3.81
C VAL A 79 -3.36 -5.45 4.53
N LEU A 80 -3.52 -5.22 5.83
CA LEU A 80 -2.53 -4.56 6.67
C LEU A 80 -1.23 -5.36 6.80
N LEU A 81 -1.31 -6.68 6.91
CA LEU A 81 -0.11 -7.51 7.02
C LEU A 81 0.64 -7.59 5.68
N ALA A 82 -0.11 -7.51 4.58
CA ALA A 82 0.45 -7.56 3.24
C ALA A 82 1.25 -6.32 2.85
N CYS A 83 1.02 -5.15 3.45
CA CYS A 83 1.88 -3.99 3.22
C CYS A 83 3.23 -4.06 3.96
N ILE A 84 3.36 -4.92 4.97
CA ILE A 84 4.65 -5.14 5.65
C ILE A 84 5.52 -6.11 4.85
N VAL A 85 4.90 -7.03 4.11
CA VAL A 85 5.61 -8.02 3.31
C VAL A 85 5.93 -7.43 1.94
N PRO A 86 7.21 -7.37 1.52
CA PRO A 86 7.54 -6.97 0.15
C PRO A 86 6.80 -7.89 -0.83
N PHE A 87 6.13 -7.30 -1.83
CA PHE A 87 5.20 -7.95 -2.77
C PHE A 87 3.84 -8.42 -2.21
N GLY A 88 3.59 -8.33 -0.91
CA GLY A 88 2.32 -8.73 -0.32
C GLY A 88 1.15 -7.87 -0.79
N THR A 89 1.35 -6.54 -0.88
CA THR A 89 0.36 -5.58 -1.39
C THR A 89 -0.11 -5.92 -2.80
N PHE A 90 0.79 -6.31 -3.69
CA PHE A 90 0.46 -6.71 -5.06
C PHE A 90 -0.42 -7.98 -5.08
N TYR A 91 -0.11 -8.97 -4.25
CA TYR A 91 -0.89 -10.20 -4.16
C TYR A 91 -2.30 -9.95 -3.62
N ILE A 92 -2.41 -9.15 -2.57
CA ILE A 92 -3.71 -8.81 -1.96
C ILE A 92 -4.52 -7.89 -2.87
N ASP A 93 -3.90 -6.96 -3.59
CA ASP A 93 -4.58 -6.15 -4.59
C ASP A 93 -5.23 -7.04 -5.65
N HIS A 94 -4.49 -8.00 -6.19
CA HIS A 94 -5.03 -8.92 -7.17
C HIS A 94 -6.12 -9.85 -6.60
N LYS A 95 -5.99 -10.29 -5.35
CA LYS A 95 -6.90 -11.30 -4.77
C LYS A 95 -8.17 -10.71 -4.14
N ILE A 96 -8.05 -9.55 -3.51
CA ILE A 96 -9.11 -8.91 -2.73
C ILE A 96 -9.68 -7.73 -3.50
N LEU A 97 -8.83 -6.79 -3.93
CA LEU A 97 -9.29 -5.57 -4.60
C LEU A 97 -9.84 -5.84 -6.01
N SER A 98 -9.30 -6.82 -6.75
CA SER A 98 -9.84 -7.21 -8.07
C SER A 98 -11.26 -7.81 -8.02
N LYS A 99 -11.70 -8.33 -6.86
CA LYS A 99 -13.05 -8.90 -6.70
C LYS A 99 -14.10 -7.86 -6.35
N ILE A 100 -13.68 -6.67 -5.93
CA ILE A 100 -14.59 -5.60 -5.55
C ILE A 100 -14.97 -4.89 -6.85
N LYS A 101 -16.21 -5.09 -7.27
CA LYS A 101 -16.79 -4.37 -8.40
C LYS A 101 -16.60 -2.88 -8.13
N MET A 102 -15.89 -2.19 -9.02
CA MET A 102 -15.89 -0.74 -9.06
C MET A 102 -17.33 -0.33 -9.26
N ASP A 103 -17.99 0.14 -8.20
CA ASP A 103 -19.36 0.61 -8.29
C ASP A 103 -19.36 1.79 -9.26
N GLN A 104 -19.89 1.53 -10.46
CA GLN A 104 -20.07 2.54 -11.49
C GLN A 104 -21.44 3.14 -11.24
N ASN A 105 -21.49 4.16 -10.40
CA ASN A 105 -22.60 5.09 -10.34
C ASN A 105 -22.13 6.43 -10.93
#